data_AF-A0A3P7GLB4-F1
#
_entry.id   AF-A0A3P7GLB4-F1
#
_cell.length_a   1.000
_cell.length_b   1.000
_cell.length_c   1.000
_cell.angle_alpha   90.00
_cell.angle_beta   90.00
_cell.angle_gamma   90.00
#
_symmetry.space_group_name_H-M   'P 1'
#
loop_
_entity.id
_entity.type
_entity.pdbx_description
1 polymer ?
#
loop_
_entity_poly.entity_id
_entity_poly.type
_entity_poly.pdbx_seq_one_letter_code
_entity_poly.pdbx_strand_id
1 'polypeptide(L)' 'MLRCAWSPDGQYVTCGSGDRYVHVWDVKTRNLIYKLPGHSASVNETGFHPLEPILLSGGGDKKIFLGEIEL' A
#
# COMPACT_ATOMS: atom_id res chain seq x y z
N MET A 1 -5.65 -13.48 -3.54
CA MET A 1 -5.43 -12.61 -4.72
C MET A 1 -4.80 -11.34 -4.19
N LEU A 2 -3.72 -10.85 -4.79
CA LEU A 2 -3.06 -9.62 -4.36
C LEU A 2 -3.81 -8.42 -4.98
N ARG A 3 -3.91 -7.33 -4.25
CA ARG A 3 -4.62 -6.10 -4.67
C ARG A 3 -3.63 -4.98 -4.95
N CYS A 4 -3.96 -4.20 -5.97
CA CYS A 4 -3.33 -2.93 -6.27
C CYS A 4 -4.38 -1.82 -6.24
N ALA A 5 -3.99 -0.61 -5.85
CA ALA A 5 -4.88 0.56 -5.86
C ALA A 5 -4.13 1.82 -6.29
N TRP A 6 -4.87 2.74 -6.92
CA TRP A 6 -4.38 4.08 -7.23
C TRP A 6 -4.61 5.01 -6.05
N SER A 7 -3.73 6.00 -5.88
CA SER A 7 -4.05 7.17 -5.06
C SER A 7 -5.13 8.02 -5.75
N PRO A 8 -5.89 8.83 -4.99
CA PRO A 8 -7.03 9.59 -5.56
C PRO A 8 -6.60 10.62 -6.61
N ASP A 9 -5.40 11.17 -6.46
CA ASP A 9 -4.76 12.12 -7.39
C ASP A 9 -4.03 11.44 -8.57
N GLY A 10 -4.02 10.10 -8.59
CA GLY A 10 -3.36 9.28 -9.61
C GLY A 10 -1.83 9.38 -9.64
N GLN A 11 -1.19 10.04 -8.66
CA GLN A 11 0.27 10.18 -8.61
C GLN A 11 0.97 8.91 -8.15
N TYR A 12 0.27 8.05 -7.40
CA TYR A 12 0.84 6.88 -6.75
C TYR A 12 0.02 5.62 -6.98
N VAL A 13 0.70 4.48 -6.93
CA VAL A 13 0.08 3.15 -6.91
C VAL A 13 0.58 2.40 -5.70
N THR A 14 -0.30 1.68 -5.02
CA THR A 14 0.03 0.75 -3.94
C THR A 14 -0.27 -0.70 -4.34
N CYS A 15 0.48 -1.64 -3.79
CA CYS A 15 0.22 -3.07 -3.93
C CYS A 15 0.67 -3.84 -2.69
N GLY A 16 -0.17 -4.79 -2.26
CA GLY A 16 0.19 -5.79 -1.27
C GLY A 16 1.04 -6.89 -1.89
N SER A 17 1.99 -7.44 -1.13
CA SER A 17 2.90 -8.48 -1.61
C SER A 17 2.98 -9.69 -0.69
N GLY A 18 3.28 -10.85 -1.29
CA GLY A 18 3.58 -12.09 -0.57
C GLY A 18 4.88 -12.04 0.25
N ASP A 19 5.74 -11.05 -0.01
CA ASP A 19 6.96 -10.80 0.79
C ASP A 19 6.67 -10.10 2.14
N ARG A 20 5.39 -9.88 2.46
CA ARG A 20 4.85 -9.26 3.69
C ARG A 20 4.95 -7.73 3.75
N TYR A 21 5.23 -7.07 2.63
CA TYR A 21 5.29 -5.62 2.55
C TYR A 21 4.14 -5.04 1.72
N VAL A 22 3.84 -3.77 1.99
CA VAL A 22 3.12 -2.90 1.07
C VAL A 22 4.15 -2.12 0.26
N HIS A 23 3.98 -2.08 -1.05
CA HIS A 23 4.84 -1.33 -1.95
C HIS A 23 4.08 -0.12 -2.49
N VAL A 24 4.76 1.03 -2.60
CA VAL A 24 4.22 2.24 -3.19
C VAL A 24 5.16 2.75 -4.27
N TRP A 25 4.61 3.01 -5.45
CA TRP A 25 5.34 3.55 -6.60
C TRP A 25 4.86 4.95 -6.94
N ASP A 26 5.80 5.79 -7.33
CA ASP A 26 5.52 7.06 -8.02
C ASP A 26 5.26 6.78 -9.51
N VAL A 27 4.12 7.23 -10.02
CA VAL A 27 3.66 6.93 -11.38
C VAL A 27 4.49 7.64 -12.44
N LYS A 28 4.92 8.88 -12.14
CA LYS A 28 5.66 9.73 -13.08
C LYS A 28 7.05 9.19 -13.37
N THR A 29 7.78 8.82 -12.33
CA THR A 29 9.16 8.33 -12.38
C THR A 29 9.23 6.81 -12.52
N ARG A 30 8.13 6.10 -12.23
CA ARG A 30 8.02 4.63 -12.22
C ARG A 30 8.95 3.96 -11.20
N ASN A 31 9.34 4.71 -10.17
CA ASN A 31 10.21 4.21 -9.12
C ASN A 31 9.39 3.73 -7.92
N LEU A 32 9.88 2.66 -7.29
CA LEU A 32 9.40 2.26 -5.97
C LEU A 32 9.91 3.28 -4.95
N ILE A 33 9.00 3.98 -4.29
CA ILE A 33 9.33 5.04 -3.32
C ILE A 33 9.16 4.57 -1.87
N TYR A 34 8.27 3.61 -1.62
CA TYR A 34 8.13 3.00 -0.30
C TYR A 34 8.02 1.48 -0.35
N LYS A 35 8.63 0.85 0.65
CA LYS A 35 8.45 -0.55 1.01
C LYS A 35 8.09 -0.61 2.50
N LEU A 36 6.79 -0.58 2.79
CA LEU A 36 6.26 -0.41 4.15
C LEU A 36 6.19 -1.78 4.86
N PRO A 37 6.89 -1.94 6.02
CA PRO A 37 6.84 -3.15 6.82
C PRO A 37 5.63 -3.17 7.76
N GLY A 38 5.42 -4.30 8.45
CA GLY A 38 4.50 -4.39 9.58
C GLY A 38 3.75 -5.72 9.63
N HIS A 39 3.39 -6.26 8.47
CA HIS A 39 2.74 -7.55 8.39
C HIS A 39 3.73 -8.71 8.64
N SER A 40 3.25 -9.75 9.33
CA SER A 40 4.00 -10.99 9.54
C SER A 40 3.64 -12.11 8.56
N ALA A 41 2.70 -11.85 7.64
CA ALA A 41 2.31 -12.75 6.54
C ALA A 41 1.97 -11.93 5.28
N SER A 42 1.60 -12.60 4.18
CA SER A 42 1.27 -11.95 2.90
C SER A 42 0.23 -10.84 3.06
N VAL A 43 0.48 -9.71 2.40
CA VAL A 43 -0.48 -8.61 2.30
C VAL A 43 -1.40 -8.90 1.12
N ASN A 44 -2.70 -9.01 1.36
CA ASN A 44 -3.67 -9.43 0.35
C ASN A 44 -4.54 -8.27 -0.14
N GLU A 45 -4.69 -7.21 0.67
CA GLU A 45 -5.55 -6.05 0.38
C GLU A 45 -4.79 -4.76 0.68
N THR A 46 -4.97 -3.74 -0.17
CA THR A 46 -4.39 -2.41 0.01
C THR A 46 -5.30 -1.35 -0.61
N GLY A 47 -5.33 -0.14 -0.04
CA GLY A 47 -6.07 0.98 -0.64
C GLY A 47 -5.62 2.33 -0.09
N PHE A 48 -5.75 3.36 -0.92
CA PHE A 48 -5.63 4.75 -0.47
C PHE A 48 -6.98 5.25 0.03
N HIS A 49 -6.94 6.04 1.09
CA HIS A 49 -8.08 6.83 1.51
C HIS A 49 -8.36 7.91 0.43
N PRO A 50 -9.63 8.23 0.11
CA PRO A 50 -9.97 9.10 -1.02
C PRO A 50 -9.60 10.59 -0.85
N LEU A 51 -9.29 11.04 0.38
CA LEU A 51 -9.10 12.46 0.70
C LEU A 51 -7.83 12.71 1.51
N GLU A 52 -7.70 12.01 2.63
CA GLU A 52 -6.53 12.08 3.52
C GLU A 52 -5.36 11.20 3.04
N PRO A 53 -4.11 11.55 3.40
CA PRO A 53 -2.89 10.83 3.02
C PRO A 53 -2.71 9.53 3.82
N ILE A 54 -3.75 8.69 3.84
CA ILE A 54 -3.81 7.44 4.59
C ILE A 54 -3.83 6.27 3.64
N LEU A 55 -3.06 5.24 3.97
CA LEU A 55 -3.07 3.94 3.32
C LEU A 55 -3.59 2.88 4.27
N LEU A 56 -4.50 2.04 3.77
CA LEU A 56 -5.00 0.84 4.43
C LEU A 56 -4.30 -0.38 3.84
N SER A 57 -3.91 -1.34 4.68
CA SER A 57 -3.53 -2.68 4.25
C SER A 57 -4.11 -3.78 5.13
N GLY A 58 -4.37 -4.94 4.52
CA GLY A 58 -4.88 -6.14 5.19
C GLY A 58 -4.10 -7.39 4.78
N GLY A 59 -3.73 -8.21 5.78
CA GLY A 59 -2.84 -9.35 5.58
C GLY A 59 -3.36 -10.67 6.14
N GLY A 60 -2.72 -11.77 5.75
CA GLY A 60 -3.00 -13.12 6.25
C GLY A 60 -2.65 -13.31 7.74
N ASP A 61 -1.95 -12.35 8.33
CA ASP A 61 -1.64 -12.29 9.76
C ASP A 61 -2.83 -11.82 10.62
N LYS A 62 -4.01 -11.66 10.00
CA LYS A 62 -5.25 -11.22 10.64
C LYS A 62 -5.17 -9.80 11.18
N LYS A 63 -4.26 -8.97 10.64
CA LYS A 63 -4.12 -7.56 10.99
C LYS A 63 -4.58 -6.66 9.86
N ILE A 64 -5.05 -5.48 10.26
CA ILE A 64 -5.27 -4.33 9.40
C ILE A 64 -4.30 -3.24 9.87
N PHE A 65 -3.64 -2.56 8.93
CA PHE A 65 -2.87 -1.36 9.21
C PHE A 65 -3.52 -0.17 8.53
N LEU A 66 -3.54 0.94 9.26
CA LEU A 66 -3.80 2.28 8.75
C LEU A 66 -2.54 3.08 9.01
N GLY A 67 -1.92 3.60 7.96
CA GLY A 67 -0.70 4.40 8.05
C GLY A 67 -0.87 5.71 7.31
N GLU A 68 -0.48 6.81 7.95
CA GLU A 68 -0.26 8.07 7.25
C GLU A 68 1.03 7.97 6.43
N ILE A 69 0.96 8.54 5.24
CA ILE A 69 2.05 8.49 4.28
C ILE A 69 2.13 9.90 3.67
N GLU A 70 3.12 10.67 4.11
CA GLU A 70 3.45 11.96 3.52
C GLU A 70 4.08 11.70 2.15
N LEU A 71 3.27 11.89 1.11
CA LEU A 71 3.60 11.72 -0.31
C LEU A 71 3.72 13.06 -1.03
#